data_AF-A0A257RIB7-F1
#
_entry.id   AF-A0A257RIB7-F1
#
_cell.length_a   1.000
_cell.length_b   1.000
_cell.length_c   1.000
_cell.angle_alpha   90.00
_cell.angle_beta   90.00
_cell.angle_gamma   90.00
#
_symmetry.space_group_name_H-M   'P 1'
#
loop_
_entity.id
_entity.type
_entity.pdbx_description
1 polymer ?
#
loop_
_entity_poly.entity_id
_entity_poly.type
_entity_poly.pdbx_seq_one_letter_code
_entity_poly.pdbx_strand_id
1 'polypeptide(L)'
;MNPGKRTDVLHISRTAGIRSSGASSGLRVERFDWETLAETGAQALGLTYWFDPQAANVSGPVTVRFSGRRADRKGKPGPRDRFSVEETLDVPPGVGPLSVTTRIRDINPGTWETTAVLLGAQAPRSRPPRPKVAPASASGTTAYAPIIQVRAPGARFGAWPALVGIGAVVGLVVQGLLAHHFHLSVARVEVVSLVAAAIGLLAAKAYYAIGHYATGERSMRELLSGACIQGFVLGAGAALAAGTQIAGLPLGTILDLSAPGLLFGMTIGRYGCFFGGCCVGRPTASRWGLWSSDHRLWVRRVPVQLFESTAALAIGIAALAVAWNAPVGHAELFAGAMAAYTLARQLLFPLRAVSRHTSHGWRLTIAASAAALLADIIVALIVG
;
A
#
# COMPACT_ATOMS: atom_id res chain seq x y z
N MET A 1 -25.63 16.52 49.15
CA MET A 1 -24.99 17.29 48.07
C MET A 1 -23.87 16.46 47.45
N ASN A 2 -24.08 16.10 46.18
CA ASN A 2 -23.15 15.64 45.13
C ASN A 2 -22.29 14.37 45.29
N PRO A 3 -22.73 13.22 44.76
CA PRO A 3 -21.88 12.13 44.29
C PRO A 3 -21.76 12.15 42.74
N GLY A 4 -20.57 11.86 42.20
CA GLY A 4 -20.45 11.41 40.80
C GLY A 4 -19.29 12.00 39.99
N LYS A 5 -18.06 11.52 40.21
CA LYS A 5 -17.05 11.47 39.16
C LYS A 5 -17.45 10.35 38.19
N ARG A 6 -17.86 10.69 36.97
CA ARG A 6 -17.99 9.75 35.84
C ARG A 6 -16.81 9.94 34.90
N THR A 7 -16.23 8.80 34.55
CA THR A 7 -15.24 8.52 33.53
C THR A 7 -15.65 9.03 32.16
N ASP A 8 -14.78 9.85 31.54
CA ASP A 8 -14.89 10.22 30.13
C ASP A 8 -14.51 9.03 29.24
N VAL A 9 -15.53 8.29 28.82
CA VAL A 9 -15.42 7.29 27.75
C VAL A 9 -15.41 8.05 26.43
N LEU A 10 -14.33 7.86 25.65
CA LEU A 10 -14.18 8.29 24.26
C LEU A 10 -15.44 7.95 23.46
N HIS A 11 -16.26 8.95 23.16
CA HIS A 11 -17.31 8.85 22.16
C HIS A 11 -16.64 8.76 20.78
N ILE A 12 -16.52 7.54 20.27
CA ILE A 12 -16.28 7.28 18.85
C ILE A 12 -17.49 7.85 18.10
N SER A 13 -17.32 9.04 17.54
CA SER A 13 -18.32 9.68 16.68
C SER A 13 -18.64 8.74 15.52
N ARG A 14 -19.86 8.21 15.55
CA ARG A 14 -20.51 7.47 14.47
C ARG A 14 -20.24 8.16 13.15
N THR A 15 -19.67 7.40 12.22
CA THR A 15 -19.76 7.62 10.78
C THR A 15 -21.15 8.15 10.44
N ALA A 16 -21.21 9.40 9.99
CA ALA A 16 -22.42 9.98 9.42
C ALA A 16 -22.85 9.07 8.27
N GLY A 17 -23.93 8.33 8.50
CA GLY A 17 -24.59 7.51 7.49
C GLY A 17 -25.03 8.42 6.36
N ILE A 18 -24.42 8.22 5.20
CA ILE A 18 -24.97 8.70 3.93
C ILE A 18 -26.25 7.88 3.70
N ARG A 19 -27.40 8.40 4.15
CA ARG A 19 -28.70 7.91 3.73
C ARG A 19 -28.86 8.24 2.25
N SER A 20 -29.27 7.23 1.49
CA SER A 20 -29.66 7.33 0.08
C SER A 20 -30.91 8.20 -0.08
N SER A 21 -30.73 9.44 -0.54
CA SER A 21 -31.79 10.21 -1.20
C SER A 21 -31.14 11.33 -2.04
N GLY A 22 -31.11 11.15 -3.36
CA GLY A 22 -30.58 12.11 -4.33
C GLY A 22 -29.17 11.80 -4.84
N ALA A 23 -28.89 12.17 -6.09
CA ALA A 23 -27.55 12.13 -6.69
C ALA A 23 -26.64 13.17 -6.02
N SER A 24 -26.25 12.92 -4.76
CA SER A 24 -25.39 13.82 -4.01
C SER A 24 -23.93 13.58 -4.40
N SER A 25 -23.35 14.52 -5.13
CA SER A 25 -21.89 14.65 -5.23
C SER A 25 -21.37 15.50 -4.07
N GLY A 26 -20.13 15.26 -3.66
CA GLY A 26 -19.49 16.02 -2.58
C GLY A 26 -18.03 16.30 -2.90
N LEU A 27 -17.54 17.48 -2.55
CA LEU A 27 -16.12 17.84 -2.65
C LEU A 27 -15.59 18.13 -1.25
N ARG A 28 -14.38 17.66 -0.95
CA ARG A 28 -13.68 17.95 0.30
C ARG A 28 -12.25 18.36 -0.01
N VAL A 29 -11.80 19.39 0.70
CA VAL A 29 -10.40 19.75 0.79
C VAL A 29 -9.78 18.98 1.96
N GLU A 30 -8.70 18.25 1.72
CA GLU A 30 -7.93 17.57 2.76
C GLU A 30 -7.26 18.62 3.66
N ARG A 31 -7.50 18.54 4.97
CA ARG A 31 -6.95 19.48 5.96
C ARG A 31 -5.78 18.85 6.70
N PHE A 32 -4.91 19.65 7.30
CA PHE A 32 -3.91 19.21 8.25
C PHE A 32 -3.65 20.32 9.27
N ASP A 33 -4.03 20.07 10.52
CA ASP A 33 -4.16 21.11 11.55
C ASP A 33 -2.93 21.18 12.48
N TRP A 34 -1.72 20.99 11.94
CA TRP A 34 -0.47 21.18 12.71
C TRP A 34 0.20 22.49 12.31
N GLU A 35 0.00 23.52 13.12
CA GLU A 35 0.39 24.92 12.85
C GLU A 35 1.88 25.07 12.51
N THR A 36 2.77 24.32 13.17
CA THR A 36 4.22 24.44 12.98
C THR A 36 4.73 23.95 11.62
N LEU A 37 3.99 23.07 10.93
CA LEU A 37 4.32 22.56 9.59
C LEU A 37 3.61 23.33 8.47
N ALA A 38 2.65 24.19 8.82
CA ALA A 38 1.93 25.02 7.87
C ALA A 38 2.82 26.14 7.28
N GLU A 39 3.85 26.56 8.01
CA GLU A 39 4.62 27.78 7.67
C GLU A 39 5.97 27.53 6.96
N THR A 40 6.54 26.32 7.04
CA THR A 40 7.97 26.08 6.69
C THR A 40 8.22 25.08 5.56
N GLY A 41 7.16 24.50 4.97
CA GLY A 41 7.27 23.43 3.98
C GLY A 41 6.63 23.73 2.63
N ALA A 42 6.95 22.92 1.62
CA ALA A 42 6.21 22.91 0.35
C ALA A 42 4.72 22.63 0.65
N GLN A 43 3.84 23.49 0.15
CA GLN A 43 2.40 23.42 0.38
C GLN A 43 1.68 22.77 -0.81
N ALA A 44 0.63 22.00 -0.54
CA ALA A 44 -0.22 21.39 -1.55
C ALA A 44 -1.69 21.43 -1.13
N LEU A 45 -2.59 21.23 -2.10
CA LEU A 45 -4.02 21.10 -1.86
C LEU A 45 -4.47 19.69 -2.26
N GLY A 46 -5.04 18.94 -1.33
CA GLY A 46 -5.65 17.64 -1.60
C GLY A 46 -7.16 17.84 -1.83
N LEU A 47 -7.68 17.38 -2.96
CA LEU A 47 -9.10 17.51 -3.30
C LEU A 47 -9.69 16.14 -3.53
N THR A 48 -10.69 15.78 -2.73
CA THR A 48 -11.42 14.52 -2.88
C THR A 48 -12.84 14.80 -3.34
N TYR A 49 -13.24 14.23 -4.47
CA TYR A 49 -14.58 14.31 -5.02
C TYR A 49 -15.29 12.96 -4.96
N TRP A 50 -16.47 12.91 -4.37
CA TRP A 50 -17.34 11.74 -4.29
C TRP A 50 -18.49 11.86 -5.28
N PHE A 51 -18.77 10.77 -5.98
CA PHE A 51 -19.93 10.65 -6.86
C PHE A 51 -20.34 9.18 -7.00
N ASP A 52 -21.57 8.97 -7.47
CA ASP A 52 -22.07 7.65 -7.84
C ASP A 52 -22.17 7.58 -9.37
N PRO A 53 -21.35 6.75 -10.04
CA PRO A 53 -21.40 6.59 -11.49
C PRO A 53 -22.77 6.15 -12.01
N GLN A 54 -23.48 5.30 -11.27
CA GLN A 54 -24.81 4.80 -11.66
C GLN A 54 -25.85 5.91 -11.56
N ALA A 55 -25.85 6.65 -10.44
CA ALA A 55 -26.75 7.79 -10.28
C ALA A 55 -26.47 8.90 -11.29
N ALA A 56 -25.20 9.07 -11.68
CA ALA A 56 -24.76 10.01 -12.71
C ALA A 56 -25.04 9.53 -14.15
N ASN A 57 -25.42 8.26 -14.33
CA ASN A 57 -25.61 7.60 -15.61
C ASN A 57 -24.38 7.74 -16.54
N VAL A 58 -23.19 7.49 -15.98
CA VAL A 58 -21.91 7.49 -16.70
C VAL A 58 -21.30 6.09 -16.71
N SER A 59 -20.75 5.69 -17.85
CA SER A 59 -20.07 4.41 -18.04
C SER A 59 -18.82 4.59 -18.89
N GLY A 60 -17.75 3.86 -18.59
CA GLY A 60 -16.47 3.94 -19.29
C GLY A 60 -15.54 5.02 -18.71
N PRO A 61 -14.66 5.62 -19.53
CA PRO A 61 -13.77 6.69 -19.08
C PRO A 61 -14.57 7.92 -18.64
N VAL A 62 -14.42 8.30 -17.38
CA VAL A 62 -15.08 9.46 -16.78
C VAL A 62 -14.01 10.49 -16.41
N THR A 63 -14.21 11.74 -16.80
CA THR A 63 -13.27 12.82 -16.49
C THR A 63 -13.86 13.73 -15.42
N VAL A 64 -13.11 14.03 -14.37
CA VAL A 64 -13.48 15.03 -13.35
C VAL A 64 -12.56 16.22 -13.51
N ARG A 65 -13.13 17.40 -13.73
CA ARG A 65 -12.39 18.66 -13.74
C ARG A 65 -12.43 19.30 -12.37
N PHE A 66 -11.26 19.51 -11.79
CA PHE A 66 -11.05 20.27 -10.57
C PHE A 66 -10.54 21.67 -10.92
N SER A 67 -11.22 22.69 -10.42
CA SER A 67 -10.80 24.08 -10.60
C SER A 67 -10.76 24.79 -9.26
N GLY A 68 -9.80 25.68 -9.07
CA GLY A 68 -9.73 26.46 -7.83
C GLY A 68 -9.16 27.85 -8.03
N ARG A 69 -9.56 28.74 -7.12
CA ARG A 69 -9.09 30.12 -7.04
C ARG A 69 -8.75 30.44 -5.58
N ARG A 70 -7.63 31.12 -5.39
CA ARG A 70 -7.22 31.58 -4.06
C ARG A 70 -8.15 32.70 -3.58
N ALA A 71 -8.70 32.57 -2.37
CA ALA A 71 -9.72 33.45 -1.79
C ALA A 71 -9.13 34.57 -0.91
N ASP A 72 -8.03 34.31 -0.22
CA ASP A 72 -7.40 35.21 0.76
C ASP A 72 -6.42 36.23 0.14
N ARG A 73 -6.62 36.58 -1.14
CA ARG A 73 -5.69 37.40 -1.92
C ARG A 73 -6.08 38.89 -1.95
N LYS A 74 -5.08 39.77 -1.83
CA LYS A 74 -5.21 41.22 -2.05
C LYS A 74 -4.50 41.58 -3.38
N GLY A 75 -5.25 41.86 -4.47
CA GLY A 75 -4.69 42.30 -5.78
C GLY A 75 -5.16 41.51 -7.01
N LYS A 76 -4.43 41.57 -8.14
CA LYS A 76 -4.74 40.83 -9.40
C LYS A 76 -4.14 39.40 -9.41
N PRO A 77 -4.88 38.37 -9.87
CA PRO A 77 -4.49 36.97 -9.69
C PRO A 77 -3.25 36.62 -10.50
N GLY A 78 -2.25 36.06 -9.82
CA GLY A 78 -1.06 35.51 -10.47
C GLY A 78 -1.33 34.11 -11.06
N PRO A 79 -0.38 33.56 -11.83
CA PRO A 79 -0.48 32.20 -12.38
C PRO A 79 -0.67 31.11 -11.31
N ARG A 80 -0.10 31.29 -10.11
CA ARG A 80 -0.16 30.35 -8.98
C ARG A 80 -1.35 30.56 -8.02
N ASP A 81 -2.26 31.48 -8.35
CA ASP A 81 -3.50 31.75 -7.59
C ASP A 81 -4.75 31.08 -8.23
N ARG A 82 -4.54 30.29 -9.29
CA ARG A 82 -5.59 29.55 -9.99
C ARG A 82 -5.05 28.20 -10.49
N PHE A 83 -5.91 27.21 -10.57
CA PHE A 83 -5.60 25.95 -11.25
C PHE A 83 -6.86 25.37 -11.92
N SER A 84 -6.62 24.52 -12.92
CA SER A 84 -7.63 23.68 -13.56
C SER A 84 -6.95 22.38 -13.96
N VAL A 85 -7.33 21.26 -13.36
CA VAL A 85 -6.76 19.94 -13.59
C VAL A 85 -7.87 18.96 -13.89
N GLU A 86 -7.62 18.03 -14.82
CA GLU A 86 -8.57 16.98 -15.19
C GLU A 86 -8.03 15.63 -14.79
N GLU A 87 -8.87 14.82 -14.13
CA GLU A 87 -8.59 13.44 -13.76
C GLU A 87 -9.50 12.51 -14.56
N THR A 88 -8.91 11.68 -15.41
CA THR A 88 -9.65 10.65 -16.15
C THR A 88 -9.52 9.31 -15.45
N LEU A 89 -10.66 8.66 -15.23
CA LEU A 89 -10.82 7.43 -14.48
C LEU A 89 -11.52 6.41 -15.38
N ASP A 90 -10.99 5.21 -15.47
CA ASP A 90 -11.72 4.10 -16.07
C ASP A 90 -12.61 3.45 -15.00
N VAL A 91 -13.92 3.60 -15.15
CA VAL A 91 -14.89 3.10 -14.17
C VAL A 91 -15.55 1.84 -14.74
N PRO A 92 -15.27 0.65 -14.16
CA PRO A 92 -15.92 -0.57 -14.62
C PRO A 92 -17.45 -0.51 -14.45
N PRO A 93 -18.22 -1.16 -15.33
CA PRO A 93 -19.66 -1.24 -15.20
C PRO A 93 -20.09 -1.83 -13.85
N GLY A 94 -21.18 -1.32 -13.28
CA GLY A 94 -21.78 -1.84 -12.05
C GLY A 94 -21.05 -1.45 -10.76
N VAL A 95 -19.95 -0.71 -10.83
CA VAL A 95 -19.31 -0.13 -9.65
C VAL A 95 -20.24 0.93 -9.04
N GLY A 96 -20.44 0.87 -7.73
CA GLY A 96 -21.27 1.81 -6.98
C GLY A 96 -20.56 3.13 -6.69
N PRO A 97 -20.93 3.84 -5.60
CA PRO A 97 -20.26 5.08 -5.20
C PRO A 97 -18.73 4.95 -5.14
N LEU A 98 -18.03 6.03 -5.46
CA LEU A 98 -16.57 6.08 -5.38
C LEU A 98 -16.10 7.51 -5.09
N SER A 99 -14.81 7.65 -4.78
CA SER A 99 -14.17 8.96 -4.77
C SER A 99 -12.86 8.98 -5.52
N VAL A 100 -12.56 10.14 -6.10
CA VAL A 100 -11.28 10.47 -6.71
C VAL A 100 -10.60 11.57 -5.92
N THR A 101 -9.33 11.39 -5.59
CA THR A 101 -8.50 12.36 -4.91
C THR A 101 -7.39 12.84 -5.84
N THR A 102 -7.29 14.16 -6.06
CA THR A 102 -6.20 14.80 -6.79
C THR A 102 -5.35 15.68 -5.85
N ARG A 103 -4.09 15.93 -6.23
CA ARG A 103 -3.14 16.75 -5.45
C ARG A 103 -2.63 17.87 -6.32
N ILE A 104 -2.93 19.09 -5.92
CA ILE A 104 -2.44 20.29 -6.58
C ILE A 104 -1.17 20.74 -5.88
N ARG A 105 -0.06 20.72 -6.62
CA ARG A 105 1.26 21.21 -6.18
C ARG A 105 1.57 22.54 -6.88
N ASP A 106 2.67 23.17 -6.49
CA ASP A 106 3.19 24.39 -7.11
C ASP A 106 2.21 25.58 -7.12
N ILE A 107 1.34 25.65 -6.11
CA ILE A 107 0.41 26.75 -5.88
C ILE A 107 0.86 27.64 -4.72
N ASN A 108 0.29 28.84 -4.61
CA ASN A 108 0.53 29.72 -3.47
C ASN A 108 -0.16 29.19 -2.20
N PRO A 109 0.50 29.23 -1.03
CA PRO A 109 -0.15 28.94 0.24
C PRO A 109 -1.33 29.88 0.50
N GLY A 110 -2.38 29.37 1.15
CA GLY A 110 -3.50 30.19 1.58
C GLY A 110 -4.84 29.46 1.57
N THR A 111 -5.92 30.25 1.57
CA THR A 111 -7.30 29.76 1.50
C THR A 111 -7.75 29.68 0.05
N TRP A 112 -8.36 28.56 -0.32
CA TRP A 112 -8.79 28.26 -1.68
C TRP A 112 -10.27 27.93 -1.73
N GLU A 113 -10.95 28.50 -2.72
CA GLU A 113 -12.26 28.06 -3.17
C GLU A 113 -12.08 27.11 -4.35
N THR A 114 -12.68 25.94 -4.25
CA THR A 114 -12.50 24.86 -5.23
C THR A 114 -13.83 24.30 -5.68
N THR A 115 -13.85 23.84 -6.93
CA THR A 115 -15.00 23.26 -7.58
C THR A 115 -14.57 21.98 -8.28
N ALA A 116 -15.47 21.00 -8.31
CA ALA A 116 -15.30 19.74 -9.04
C ALA A 116 -16.53 19.51 -9.91
N VAL A 117 -16.28 19.27 -11.20
CA VAL A 117 -17.32 19.04 -12.20
C VAL A 117 -17.06 17.71 -12.87
N LEU A 118 -18.05 16.83 -12.83
CA LEU A 118 -18.05 15.60 -13.59
C LEU A 118 -18.26 15.95 -15.07
N LEU A 119 -17.28 15.68 -15.92
CA LEU A 119 -17.43 15.74 -17.37
C LEU A 119 -17.81 14.31 -17.80
N GLY A 120 -18.98 14.14 -18.41
CA GLY A 120 -19.44 12.81 -18.86
C GLY A 120 -18.44 12.13 -19.80
N ALA A 121 -18.61 10.82 -20.03
CA ALA A 121 -17.79 10.08 -21.00
C ALA A 121 -17.78 10.84 -22.35
N GLN A 122 -16.60 11.05 -22.92
CA GLN A 122 -16.44 11.77 -24.20
C GLN A 122 -17.28 11.09 -25.28
N ALA A 123 -18.43 11.67 -25.62
CA ALA A 123 -19.14 11.34 -26.85
C ALA A 123 -18.29 11.83 -28.04
N PRO A 124 -18.30 11.12 -29.18
CA PRO A 124 -17.58 11.55 -30.38
C PRO A 124 -18.10 12.92 -30.85
N ARG A 125 -17.27 13.95 -30.62
CA ARG A 125 -17.20 15.31 -31.23
C ARG A 125 -18.48 16.08 -31.61
N SER A 126 -19.68 15.68 -31.21
CA SER A 126 -20.89 16.47 -31.39
C SER A 126 -21.52 16.82 -30.03
N ARG A 127 -21.29 18.07 -29.61
CA ARG A 127 -21.88 18.78 -28.46
C ARG A 127 -21.39 18.33 -27.06
N PRO A 128 -21.04 19.28 -26.15
CA PRO A 128 -20.63 18.91 -24.80
C PRO A 128 -21.82 18.30 -24.05
N PRO A 129 -21.72 17.08 -23.49
CA PRO A 129 -22.77 16.54 -22.64
C PRO A 129 -22.91 17.43 -21.40
N ARG A 130 -24.12 17.95 -21.16
CA ARG A 130 -24.42 18.64 -19.90
C ARG A 130 -24.37 17.60 -18.78
N PRO A 131 -23.54 17.79 -17.73
CA PRO A 131 -23.50 16.83 -16.65
C PRO A 131 -24.84 16.81 -15.90
N LYS A 132 -25.38 15.60 -15.68
CA LYS A 132 -26.57 15.38 -14.84
C LYS A 132 -26.28 15.60 -13.35
N VAL A 133 -25.00 15.68 -12.97
CA VAL A 133 -24.56 15.90 -11.60
C VAL A 133 -24.16 17.36 -11.42
N ALA A 134 -24.72 18.02 -10.42
CA ALA A 134 -24.38 19.40 -10.09
C ALA A 134 -22.88 19.50 -9.72
N PRO A 135 -22.21 20.61 -10.12
CA PRO A 135 -20.87 20.94 -9.61
C PRO A 135 -20.84 20.92 -8.08
N ALA A 136 -19.83 20.28 -7.50
CA ALA A 136 -19.59 20.35 -6.07
C ALA A 136 -18.54 21.43 -5.79
N SER A 137 -18.73 22.19 -4.72
CA SER A 137 -17.80 23.24 -4.30
C SER A 137 -17.35 23.01 -2.86
N ALA A 138 -16.11 23.37 -2.56
CA ALA A 138 -15.54 23.30 -1.22
C ALA A 138 -14.47 24.36 -1.04
N SER A 139 -14.34 24.86 0.19
CA SER A 139 -13.27 25.78 0.57
C SER A 139 -12.36 25.13 1.61
N GLY A 140 -11.06 25.43 1.52
CA GLY A 140 -10.07 24.91 2.45
C GLY A 140 -8.71 25.53 2.24
N THR A 141 -7.78 25.21 3.12
CA THR A 141 -6.42 25.77 3.12
C THR A 141 -5.43 24.77 2.55
N THR A 142 -4.35 25.29 1.97
CA THR A 142 -3.20 24.46 1.64
C THR A 142 -2.56 23.87 2.91
N ALA A 143 -1.96 22.70 2.77
CA ALA A 143 -1.30 21.99 3.85
C ALA A 143 0.05 21.40 3.41
N TYR A 144 0.83 20.96 4.38
CA TYR A 144 2.16 20.38 4.16
C TYR A 144 2.12 19.24 3.14
N ALA A 145 2.81 19.43 2.01
CA ALA A 145 2.66 18.60 0.83
C ALA A 145 2.94 17.11 1.07
N PRO A 146 4.00 16.69 1.80
CA PRO A 146 4.24 15.26 2.07
C PRO A 146 3.08 14.55 2.75
N ILE A 147 2.30 15.25 3.58
CA ILE A 147 1.13 14.65 4.26
C ILE A 147 -0.05 14.58 3.29
N ILE A 148 -0.27 15.61 2.49
CA ILE A 148 -1.32 15.64 1.46
C ILE A 148 -1.10 14.60 0.36
N GLN A 149 0.15 14.23 0.08
CA GLN A 149 0.48 13.17 -0.88
C GLN A 149 -0.04 11.80 -0.45
N VAL A 150 -0.03 11.51 0.86
CA VAL A 150 -0.39 10.20 1.40
C VAL A 150 -1.80 10.18 2.03
N ARG A 151 -2.38 11.33 2.34
CA ARG A 151 -3.78 11.43 2.80
C ARG A 151 -4.74 11.12 1.66
N ALA A 152 -5.63 10.17 1.89
CA ALA A 152 -6.74 9.82 1.02
C ALA A 152 -7.80 9.09 1.84
N PRO A 153 -9.07 9.06 1.40
CA PRO A 153 -10.09 8.23 2.05
C PRO A 153 -9.64 6.78 2.14
N GLY A 154 -9.78 6.17 3.31
CA GLY A 154 -9.38 4.78 3.56
C GLY A 154 -7.89 4.52 3.74
N ALA A 155 -7.00 5.45 3.34
CA ALA A 155 -5.56 5.33 3.57
C ALA A 155 -5.18 5.89 4.95
N ARG A 156 -4.38 5.14 5.72
CA ARG A 156 -3.93 5.52 7.07
C ARG A 156 -2.45 5.83 7.06
N PHE A 157 -2.11 7.07 7.42
CA PHE A 157 -0.73 7.49 7.57
C PHE A 157 0.01 6.60 8.57
N GLY A 158 1.22 6.15 8.22
CA GLY A 158 2.07 5.34 9.09
C GLY A 158 1.61 3.88 9.30
N ALA A 159 0.45 3.46 8.77
CA ALA A 159 -0.04 2.09 8.98
C ALA A 159 0.89 1.03 8.35
N TRP A 160 1.44 1.32 7.17
CA TRP A 160 2.38 0.41 6.50
C TRP A 160 3.67 0.19 7.30
N PRO A 161 4.46 1.22 7.67
CA PRO A 161 5.69 1.00 8.42
C PRO A 161 5.44 0.42 9.81
N ALA A 162 4.33 0.79 10.47
CA ALA A 162 3.98 0.24 11.79
C ALA A 162 3.70 -1.27 11.72
N LEU A 163 2.85 -1.70 10.79
CA LEU A 163 2.50 -3.13 10.66
C LEU A 163 3.67 -3.96 10.12
N VAL A 164 4.50 -3.41 9.22
CA VAL A 164 5.74 -4.08 8.80
C VAL A 164 6.71 -4.22 9.97
N GLY A 165 6.85 -3.19 10.82
CA GLY A 165 7.67 -3.25 12.03
C GLY A 165 7.18 -4.32 13.01
N ILE A 166 5.87 -4.39 13.26
CA ILE A 166 5.27 -5.46 14.07
C ILE A 166 5.53 -6.83 13.44
N GLY A 167 5.38 -6.94 12.11
CA GLY A 167 5.67 -8.17 11.38
C GLY A 167 7.13 -8.61 11.51
N ALA A 168 8.08 -7.67 11.49
CA ALA A 168 9.50 -7.96 11.72
C ALA A 168 9.76 -8.48 13.14
N VAL A 169 9.14 -7.86 14.16
CA VAL A 169 9.24 -8.34 15.55
C VAL A 169 8.66 -9.74 15.68
N VAL A 170 7.46 -9.99 15.15
CA VAL A 170 6.85 -11.33 15.14
C VAL A 170 7.75 -12.34 14.43
N GLY A 171 8.33 -11.96 13.30
CA GLY A 171 9.26 -12.80 12.55
C GLY A 171 10.50 -13.19 13.35
N LEU A 172 11.12 -12.22 14.04
CA LEU A 172 12.27 -12.46 14.91
C LEU A 172 11.92 -13.32 16.11
N VAL A 173 10.77 -13.08 16.76
CA VAL A 173 10.31 -13.91 17.88
C VAL A 173 10.12 -15.36 17.44
N VAL A 174 9.47 -15.60 16.31
CA VAL A 174 9.27 -16.96 15.78
C VAL A 174 10.60 -17.62 15.41
N GLN A 175 11.52 -16.88 14.78
CA GLN A 175 12.86 -17.37 14.48
C GLN A 175 13.64 -17.70 15.77
N GLY A 176 13.55 -16.87 16.80
CA GLY A 176 14.21 -17.08 18.09
C GLY A 176 13.67 -18.30 18.84
N LEU A 177 12.34 -18.50 18.82
CA LEU A 177 11.70 -19.70 19.39
C LEU A 177 12.17 -20.97 18.67
N LEU A 178 12.25 -20.94 17.34
CA LEU A 178 12.77 -22.05 16.56
C LEU A 178 14.27 -22.26 16.79
N ALA A 179 15.07 -21.20 16.88
CA ALA A 179 16.50 -21.30 17.19
C ALA A 179 16.73 -21.97 18.56
N HIS A 180 15.93 -21.60 19.56
CA HIS A 180 15.94 -22.27 20.85
C HIS A 180 15.54 -23.74 20.75
N HIS A 181 14.49 -24.06 19.98
CA HIS A 181 14.04 -25.43 19.74
C HIS A 181 15.13 -26.32 19.12
N PHE A 182 15.91 -25.79 18.18
CA PHE A 182 17.03 -26.49 17.54
C PHE A 182 18.36 -26.35 18.30
N HIS A 183 18.34 -25.92 19.56
CA HIS A 183 19.52 -25.75 20.42
C HIS A 183 20.61 -24.82 19.83
N LEU A 184 20.23 -23.87 18.98
CA LEU A 184 21.10 -22.82 18.47
C LEU A 184 21.16 -21.65 19.46
N SER A 185 22.24 -20.88 19.39
CA SER A 185 22.38 -19.65 20.16
C SER A 185 21.42 -18.57 19.62
N VAL A 186 20.29 -18.39 20.29
CA VAL A 186 19.28 -17.37 19.95
C VAL A 186 19.91 -16.00 19.74
N ALA A 187 20.80 -15.58 20.65
CA ALA A 187 21.50 -14.30 20.56
C ALA A 187 22.32 -14.15 19.26
N ARG A 188 23.08 -15.18 18.86
CA ARG A 188 23.85 -15.13 17.61
C ARG A 188 22.93 -15.06 16.39
N VAL A 189 21.86 -15.86 16.39
CA VAL A 189 20.88 -15.88 15.29
C VAL A 189 20.20 -14.51 15.16
N GLU A 190 19.68 -13.95 16.25
CA GLU A 190 18.97 -12.67 16.25
C GLU A 190 19.89 -11.51 15.87
N VAL A 191 21.13 -11.46 16.37
CA VAL A 191 22.10 -10.42 15.98
C VAL A 191 22.37 -10.47 14.48
N VAL A 192 22.61 -11.66 13.92
CA VAL A 192 22.82 -11.83 12.48
C VAL A 192 21.57 -11.39 11.69
N SER A 193 20.38 -11.79 12.12
CA SER A 193 19.12 -11.41 11.47
C SER A 193 18.84 -9.90 11.53
N LEU A 194 19.10 -9.26 12.67
CA LEU A 194 18.93 -7.81 12.86
C LEU A 194 19.91 -7.01 12.00
N VAL A 195 21.17 -7.42 11.97
CA VAL A 195 22.20 -6.81 11.12
C VAL A 195 21.83 -7.00 9.64
N ALA A 196 21.38 -8.20 9.25
CA ALA A 196 20.92 -8.47 7.89
C ALA A 196 19.70 -7.60 7.51
N ALA A 197 18.72 -7.44 8.40
CA ALA A 197 17.57 -6.58 8.15
C ALA A 197 17.95 -5.10 8.04
N ALA A 198 18.89 -4.63 8.87
CA ALA A 198 19.40 -3.26 8.81
C ALA A 198 20.15 -2.99 7.49
N ILE A 199 21.05 -3.89 7.09
CA ILE A 199 21.76 -3.82 5.80
C ILE A 199 20.76 -3.90 4.65
N GLY A 200 19.76 -4.78 4.73
CA GLY A 200 18.65 -4.85 3.78
C GLY A 200 17.93 -3.52 3.64
N LEU A 201 17.59 -2.83 4.74
CA LEU A 201 16.92 -1.53 4.68
C LEU A 201 17.79 -0.45 4.02
N LEU A 202 19.10 -0.45 4.31
CA LEU A 202 20.06 0.44 3.65
C LEU A 202 20.15 0.13 2.14
N ALA A 203 20.24 -1.14 1.77
CA ALA A 203 20.27 -1.59 0.38
C ALA A 203 18.96 -1.28 -0.36
N ALA A 204 17.80 -1.36 0.31
CA ALA A 204 16.50 -0.99 -0.24
C ALA A 204 16.45 0.48 -0.65
N LYS A 205 17.00 1.37 0.19
CA LYS A 205 17.11 2.80 -0.10
C LYS A 205 18.14 3.08 -1.18
N ALA A 206 19.32 2.45 -1.10
CA ALA A 206 20.37 2.61 -2.11
C ALA A 206 19.88 2.18 -3.50
N TYR A 207 19.22 1.03 -3.60
CA TYR A 207 18.66 0.53 -4.86
C TYR A 207 17.60 1.49 -5.44
N TYR A 208 16.72 2.02 -4.58
CA TYR A 208 15.73 3.02 -4.99
C TYR A 208 16.40 4.30 -5.51
N ALA A 209 17.38 4.81 -4.78
CA ALA A 209 18.10 6.04 -5.11
C ALA A 209 18.91 5.90 -6.41
N ILE A 210 19.59 4.75 -6.62
CA ILE A 210 20.32 4.46 -7.86
C ILE A 210 19.38 4.45 -9.07
N GLY A 211 18.20 3.82 -8.93
CA GLY A 211 17.19 3.79 -9.99
C GLY A 211 16.72 5.19 -10.39
N HIS A 212 16.42 6.05 -9.43
CA HIS A 212 15.99 7.45 -9.68
C HIS A 212 17.13 8.34 -10.19
N TYR A 213 18.36 8.12 -9.71
CA TYR A 213 19.52 8.85 -10.22
C TYR A 213 19.80 8.50 -11.69
N ALA A 214 19.66 7.22 -12.05
CA ALA A 214 19.82 6.75 -13.43
C ALA A 214 18.78 7.34 -14.41
N THR A 215 17.59 7.70 -13.93
CA THR A 215 16.54 8.37 -14.73
C THR A 215 16.69 9.90 -14.76
N GLY A 216 17.71 10.46 -14.10
CA GLY A 216 18.02 11.90 -14.13
C GLY A 216 17.38 12.72 -13.00
N GLU A 217 16.67 12.10 -12.06
CA GLU A 217 16.05 12.78 -10.92
C GLU A 217 17.08 12.98 -9.80
N ARG A 218 17.29 14.25 -9.39
CA ARG A 218 18.36 14.63 -8.42
C ARG A 218 17.84 15.26 -7.13
N SER A 219 16.52 15.29 -6.92
CA SER A 219 15.95 15.85 -5.71
C SER A 219 16.27 14.95 -4.51
N MET A 220 17.08 15.45 -3.56
CA MET A 220 17.46 14.72 -2.34
C MET A 220 16.23 14.23 -1.55
N ARG A 221 15.14 15.01 -1.55
CA ARG A 221 13.89 14.65 -0.87
C ARG A 221 13.20 13.47 -1.54
N GLU A 222 13.24 13.40 -2.87
CA GLU A 222 12.62 12.30 -3.62
C GLU A 222 13.46 11.03 -3.51
N LEU A 223 14.79 11.14 -3.56
CA LEU A 223 15.73 10.03 -3.37
C LEU A 223 15.59 9.34 -1.99
N LEU A 224 15.24 10.09 -0.94
CA LEU A 224 15.06 9.57 0.42
C LEU A 224 13.63 9.10 0.73
N SER A 225 12.68 9.38 -0.16
CA SER A 225 11.24 9.16 0.09
C SER A 225 10.76 7.73 -0.15
N GLY A 226 11.54 6.92 -0.90
CA GLY A 226 11.17 5.57 -1.28
C GLY A 226 12.14 4.50 -0.82
N ALA A 227 11.75 3.24 -1.03
CA ALA A 227 12.56 2.06 -0.83
C ALA A 227 12.12 0.95 -1.80
N CYS A 228 13.06 0.15 -2.29
CA CYS A 228 12.80 -0.96 -3.18
C CYS A 228 12.96 -2.30 -2.46
N ILE A 229 11.95 -3.15 -2.50
CA ILE A 229 12.00 -4.49 -1.89
C ILE A 229 13.09 -5.37 -2.51
N GLN A 230 13.42 -5.18 -3.79
CA GLN A 230 14.50 -5.90 -4.47
C GLN A 230 15.86 -5.61 -3.81
N GLY A 231 16.13 -4.33 -3.51
CA GLY A 231 17.33 -3.94 -2.78
C GLY A 231 17.36 -4.54 -1.37
N PHE A 232 16.22 -4.58 -0.68
CA PHE A 232 16.11 -5.25 0.63
C PHE A 232 16.48 -6.73 0.55
N VAL A 233 15.85 -7.49 -0.37
CA VAL A 233 16.05 -8.94 -0.49
C VAL A 233 17.50 -9.27 -0.83
N LEU A 234 18.12 -8.53 -1.77
CA LEU A 234 19.52 -8.72 -2.13
C LEU A 234 20.46 -8.39 -0.98
N GLY A 235 20.29 -7.23 -0.34
CA GLY A 235 21.15 -6.79 0.76
C GLY A 235 21.01 -7.66 2.00
N ALA A 236 19.78 -7.98 2.41
CA ALA A 236 19.51 -8.82 3.56
C ALA A 236 19.98 -10.27 3.32
N GLY A 237 19.74 -10.83 2.12
CA GLY A 237 20.19 -12.17 1.77
C GLY A 237 21.71 -12.31 1.79
N ALA A 238 22.43 -11.35 1.19
CA ALA A 238 23.89 -11.34 1.20
C ALA A 238 24.46 -11.15 2.62
N ALA A 239 23.87 -10.24 3.40
CA ALA A 239 24.28 -10.00 4.78
C ALA A 239 24.00 -11.20 5.69
N LEU A 240 22.88 -11.90 5.50
CA LEU A 240 22.56 -13.13 6.22
C LEU A 240 23.56 -14.23 5.86
N ALA A 241 23.87 -14.41 4.57
CA ALA A 241 24.86 -15.39 4.13
C ALA A 241 26.24 -15.10 4.73
N ALA A 242 26.72 -13.85 4.66
CA ALA A 242 28.01 -13.48 5.26
C ALA A 242 27.98 -13.58 6.79
N GLY A 243 26.93 -13.08 7.44
CA GLY A 243 26.80 -13.04 8.89
C GLY A 243 26.72 -14.43 9.52
N THR A 244 26.03 -15.37 8.88
CA THR A 244 25.98 -16.76 9.35
C THR A 244 27.34 -17.44 9.25
N GLN A 245 28.10 -17.22 8.17
CA GLN A 245 29.48 -17.72 8.05
C GLN A 245 30.39 -17.16 9.16
N ILE A 246 30.32 -15.84 9.41
CA ILE A 246 31.12 -15.18 10.46
C ILE A 246 30.74 -15.70 11.85
N ALA A 247 29.46 -15.95 12.11
CA ALA A 247 28.96 -16.42 13.40
C ALA A 247 29.09 -17.94 13.63
N GLY A 248 29.62 -18.68 12.64
CA GLY A 248 29.72 -20.14 12.66
C GLY A 248 28.35 -20.83 12.69
N LEU A 249 27.35 -20.27 12.01
CA LEU A 249 25.99 -20.80 11.93
C LEU A 249 25.74 -21.45 10.56
N PRO A 250 25.07 -22.61 10.51
CA PRO A 250 24.71 -23.26 9.26
C PRO A 250 23.63 -22.46 8.51
N LEU A 251 24.00 -21.87 7.36
CA LEU A 251 23.12 -21.00 6.57
C LEU A 251 21.78 -21.66 6.22
N GLY A 252 21.81 -22.94 5.81
CA GLY A 252 20.60 -23.67 5.44
C GLY A 252 19.59 -23.78 6.59
N THR A 253 20.07 -24.15 7.78
CA THR A 253 19.25 -24.13 9.00
C THR A 253 18.70 -22.74 9.26
N ILE A 254 19.52 -21.68 9.23
CA ILE A 254 19.05 -20.32 9.50
C ILE A 254 17.98 -19.87 8.49
N LEU A 255 18.11 -20.23 7.22
CA LEU A 255 17.08 -19.97 6.21
C LEU A 255 15.78 -20.70 6.55
N ASP A 256 15.85 -21.99 6.88
CA ASP A 256 14.67 -22.79 7.26
C ASP A 256 13.97 -22.20 8.50
N LEU A 257 14.73 -21.80 9.54
CA LEU A 257 14.17 -21.16 10.74
C LEU A 257 13.58 -19.77 10.46
N SER A 258 14.07 -19.09 9.41
CA SER A 258 13.56 -17.78 9.00
C SER A 258 12.24 -17.88 8.24
N ALA A 259 11.97 -19.01 7.57
CA ALA A 259 10.85 -19.13 6.63
C ALA A 259 9.47 -18.87 7.27
N PRO A 260 9.12 -19.48 8.43
CA PRO A 260 7.84 -19.21 9.08
C PRO A 260 7.73 -17.76 9.58
N GLY A 261 8.81 -17.24 10.17
CA GLY A 261 8.86 -15.86 10.67
C GLY A 261 8.66 -14.82 9.56
N LEU A 262 9.30 -15.02 8.40
CA LEU A 262 9.11 -14.16 7.23
C LEU A 262 7.68 -14.22 6.69
N LEU A 263 7.04 -15.38 6.69
CA LEU A 263 5.65 -15.55 6.24
C LEU A 263 4.63 -14.91 7.17
N PHE A 264 4.85 -14.95 8.48
CA PHE A 264 4.04 -14.18 9.43
C PHE A 264 4.28 -12.67 9.28
N GLY A 265 5.54 -12.26 9.09
CA GLY A 265 5.87 -10.88 8.75
C GLY A 265 5.16 -10.41 7.48
N MET A 266 5.14 -11.23 6.43
CA MET A 266 4.41 -10.96 5.19
C MET A 266 2.90 -10.89 5.41
N THR A 267 2.33 -11.78 6.21
CA THR A 267 0.91 -11.76 6.58
C THR A 267 0.54 -10.41 7.18
N ILE A 268 1.26 -9.96 8.20
CA ILE A 268 1.00 -8.69 8.88
C ILE A 268 1.27 -7.50 7.93
N GLY A 269 2.36 -7.56 7.16
CA GLY A 269 2.71 -6.53 6.18
C GLY A 269 1.65 -6.32 5.10
N ARG A 270 0.89 -7.36 4.71
CA ARG A 270 -0.21 -7.22 3.73
C ARG A 270 -1.39 -6.43 4.27
N TYR A 271 -1.69 -6.52 5.57
CA TYR A 271 -2.62 -5.58 6.20
C TYR A 271 -2.07 -4.15 6.17
N GLY A 272 -0.76 -3.99 6.35
CA GLY A 272 -0.04 -2.73 6.13
C GLY A 272 -0.28 -2.16 4.74
N CYS A 273 -0.21 -2.99 3.69
CA CYS A 273 -0.53 -2.58 2.32
C CYS A 273 -2.00 -2.19 2.13
N PHE A 274 -2.92 -2.93 2.76
CA PHE A 274 -4.35 -2.66 2.68
C PHE A 274 -4.71 -1.28 3.28
N PHE A 275 -4.22 -0.97 4.48
CA PHE A 275 -4.45 0.33 5.12
C PHE A 275 -3.55 1.45 4.57
N GLY A 276 -2.38 1.09 4.07
CA GLY A 276 -1.45 2.01 3.44
C GLY A 276 -1.81 2.37 2.01
N GLY A 277 -2.81 1.72 1.41
CA GLY A 277 -3.28 2.03 0.07
C GLY A 277 -2.34 1.64 -1.07
N CYS A 278 -1.56 0.56 -0.89
CA CYS A 278 -0.67 0.04 -1.94
C CYS A 278 -1.03 -1.40 -2.32
N CYS A 279 -0.57 -1.84 -3.50
CA CYS A 279 -0.81 -3.18 -4.04
C CYS A 279 -2.30 -3.57 -4.13
N VAL A 280 -3.16 -2.64 -4.53
CA VAL A 280 -4.61 -2.82 -4.53
C VAL A 280 -5.12 -3.78 -5.62
N GLY A 281 -6.30 -4.36 -5.36
CA GLY A 281 -7.06 -5.10 -6.35
C GLY A 281 -7.78 -4.20 -7.36
N ARG A 282 -8.27 -4.81 -8.43
CA ARG A 282 -9.11 -4.14 -9.44
C ARG A 282 -10.44 -3.70 -8.80
N PRO A 283 -11.01 -2.55 -9.23
CA PRO A 283 -12.36 -2.18 -8.84
C PRO A 283 -13.36 -3.28 -9.21
N THR A 284 -14.37 -3.51 -8.37
CA THR A 284 -15.35 -4.58 -8.56
C THR A 284 -16.72 -4.18 -8.05
N ALA A 285 -17.76 -4.65 -8.75
CA ALA A 285 -19.16 -4.57 -8.34
C ALA A 285 -19.58 -5.74 -7.41
N SER A 286 -18.69 -6.72 -7.19
CA SER A 286 -18.98 -7.91 -6.39
C SER A 286 -19.37 -7.57 -4.95
N ARG A 287 -20.30 -8.35 -4.38
CA ARG A 287 -20.68 -8.26 -2.95
C ARG A 287 -19.51 -8.54 -2.00
N TRP A 288 -18.47 -9.22 -2.49
CA TRP A 288 -17.26 -9.53 -1.76
C TRP A 288 -16.17 -8.46 -1.89
N GLY A 289 -16.44 -7.38 -2.64
CA GLY A 289 -15.52 -6.26 -2.77
C GLY A 289 -15.42 -5.45 -1.48
N LEU A 290 -14.20 -5.13 -1.07
CA LEU A 290 -13.94 -4.28 0.09
C LEU A 290 -13.52 -2.87 -0.34
N TRP A 291 -13.91 -1.88 0.44
CA TRP A 291 -13.47 -0.51 0.25
C TRP A 291 -11.98 -0.40 0.50
N SER A 292 -11.24 0.01 -0.52
CA SER A 292 -9.80 0.18 -0.44
C SER A 292 -9.34 1.34 -1.31
N SER A 293 -8.36 2.07 -0.79
CA SER A 293 -7.77 3.26 -1.41
C SER A 293 -6.49 2.87 -2.14
N ASP A 294 -6.20 3.50 -3.27
CA ASP A 294 -4.84 3.54 -3.86
C ASP A 294 -4.23 4.94 -3.80
N HIS A 295 -4.65 5.73 -2.80
CA HIS A 295 -4.48 7.18 -2.68
C HIS A 295 -5.19 8.01 -3.74
N ARG A 296 -5.41 7.50 -4.97
CA ARG A 296 -6.10 8.22 -6.04
C ARG A 296 -7.59 7.95 -6.08
N LEU A 297 -7.98 6.70 -5.88
CA LEU A 297 -9.33 6.16 -6.04
C LEU A 297 -9.69 5.35 -4.80
N TRP A 298 -10.77 5.76 -4.15
CA TRP A 298 -11.41 4.98 -3.08
C TRP A 298 -12.70 4.37 -3.61
N VAL A 299 -12.69 3.05 -3.76
CA VAL A 299 -13.74 2.27 -4.41
C VAL A 299 -13.77 0.85 -3.84
N ARG A 300 -14.84 0.10 -4.08
CA ARG A 300 -14.86 -1.34 -3.81
C ARG A 300 -13.91 -2.06 -4.76
N ARG A 301 -12.99 -2.83 -4.18
CA ARG A 301 -11.95 -3.58 -4.89
C ARG A 301 -11.97 -5.04 -4.48
N VAL A 302 -11.48 -5.90 -5.37
CA VAL A 302 -11.16 -7.27 -4.99
C VAL A 302 -10.13 -7.22 -3.85
N PRO A 303 -10.36 -7.86 -2.69
CA PRO A 303 -9.48 -7.75 -1.52
C PRO A 303 -8.22 -8.62 -1.66
N VAL A 304 -7.48 -8.43 -2.74
CA VAL A 304 -6.30 -9.23 -3.09
C VAL A 304 -5.22 -9.19 -2.01
N GLN A 305 -5.07 -8.07 -1.28
CA GLN A 305 -4.14 -8.00 -0.16
C GLN A 305 -4.51 -8.97 0.96
N LEU A 306 -5.81 -9.17 1.23
CA LEU A 306 -6.26 -10.15 2.22
C LEU A 306 -6.06 -11.57 1.74
N PHE A 307 -6.30 -11.86 0.46
CA PHE A 307 -5.99 -13.18 -0.11
C PHE A 307 -4.50 -13.50 -0.05
N GLU A 308 -3.63 -12.53 -0.39
CA GLU A 308 -2.18 -12.67 -0.24
C GLU A 308 -1.76 -12.84 1.22
N SER A 309 -2.46 -12.19 2.16
CA SER A 309 -2.25 -12.35 3.60
C SER A 309 -2.65 -13.74 4.09
N THR A 310 -3.82 -14.24 3.67
CA THR A 310 -4.30 -15.58 4.04
C THR A 310 -3.40 -16.67 3.49
N ALA A 311 -2.92 -16.52 2.23
CA ALA A 311 -1.95 -17.43 1.65
C ALA A 311 -0.63 -17.42 2.43
N ALA A 312 -0.09 -16.24 2.76
CA ALA A 312 1.12 -16.13 3.59
C ALA A 312 0.93 -16.79 4.96
N LEU A 313 -0.22 -16.60 5.60
CA LEU A 313 -0.52 -17.18 6.90
C LEU A 313 -0.60 -18.70 6.84
N ALA A 314 -1.33 -19.25 5.86
CA ALA A 314 -1.48 -20.69 5.69
C ALA A 314 -0.14 -21.37 5.43
N ILE A 315 0.69 -20.79 4.55
CA ILE A 315 2.04 -21.31 4.26
C ILE A 315 2.94 -21.13 5.49
N GLY A 316 2.83 -20.02 6.22
CA GLY A 316 3.61 -19.77 7.44
C GLY A 316 3.28 -20.76 8.56
N ILE A 317 2.00 -21.08 8.76
CA ILE A 317 1.54 -22.11 9.71
C ILE A 317 2.07 -23.49 9.28
N ALA A 318 1.95 -23.83 7.99
CA ALA A 318 2.47 -25.10 7.48
C ALA A 318 3.99 -25.19 7.67
N ALA A 319 4.72 -24.14 7.34
CA ALA A 319 6.17 -24.09 7.50
C ALA A 319 6.58 -24.17 8.98
N LEU A 320 5.85 -23.50 9.88
CA LEU A 320 6.07 -23.60 11.32
C LEU A 320 5.82 -25.04 11.80
N ALA A 321 4.74 -25.68 11.36
CA ALA A 321 4.43 -27.05 11.72
C ALA A 321 5.51 -28.03 11.25
N VAL A 322 6.03 -27.86 10.02
CA VAL A 322 7.16 -28.67 9.53
C VAL A 322 8.42 -28.41 10.36
N ALA A 323 8.81 -27.15 10.54
CA ALA A 323 9.99 -26.80 11.34
C ALA A 323 9.92 -27.28 12.80
N TRP A 324 8.72 -27.45 13.36
CA TRP A 324 8.54 -27.90 14.74
C TRP A 324 8.56 -29.42 14.89
N ASN A 325 8.25 -30.17 13.84
CA ASN A 325 8.06 -31.61 13.91
C ASN A 325 9.07 -32.42 13.09
N ALA A 326 9.87 -31.76 12.24
CA ALA A 326 10.83 -32.41 11.36
C ALA A 326 12.22 -31.76 11.46
N PRO A 327 13.30 -32.52 11.19
CA PRO A 327 14.62 -31.93 11.07
C PRO A 327 14.67 -30.94 9.90
N VAL A 328 15.42 -29.86 10.08
CA VAL A 328 15.68 -28.83 9.05
C VAL A 328 17.18 -28.58 8.94
N GLY A 329 17.66 -28.00 7.84
CA GLY A 329 19.10 -27.74 7.72
C GLY A 329 19.66 -27.39 6.34
N HIS A 330 18.91 -27.67 5.27
CA HIS A 330 19.41 -27.53 3.89
C HIS A 330 18.73 -26.41 3.10
N ALA A 331 17.96 -25.52 3.75
CA ALA A 331 17.17 -24.47 3.11
C ALA A 331 15.97 -24.97 2.28
N GLU A 332 15.61 -26.26 2.38
CA GLU A 332 14.50 -26.88 1.67
C GLU A 332 13.17 -26.23 2.10
N LEU A 333 12.91 -26.20 3.40
CA LEU A 333 11.70 -25.57 3.95
C LEU A 333 11.59 -24.11 3.52
N PHE A 334 12.70 -23.37 3.53
CA PHE A 334 12.73 -22.00 3.02
C PHE A 334 12.40 -21.92 1.53
N ALA A 335 13.05 -22.74 0.71
CA ALA A 335 12.85 -22.75 -0.74
C ALA A 335 11.41 -23.12 -1.11
N GLY A 336 10.88 -24.21 -0.54
CA GLY A 336 9.50 -24.65 -0.72
C GLY A 336 8.48 -23.60 -0.28
N ALA A 337 8.66 -23.02 0.91
CA ALA A 337 7.75 -22.02 1.43
C ALA A 337 7.74 -20.72 0.58
N MET A 338 8.91 -20.26 0.12
CA MET A 338 9.03 -19.11 -0.78
C MET A 338 8.48 -19.41 -2.18
N ALA A 339 8.67 -20.63 -2.68
CA ALA A 339 8.10 -21.08 -3.95
C ALA A 339 6.57 -21.13 -3.88
N ALA A 340 6.00 -21.73 -2.83
CA ALA A 340 4.57 -21.77 -2.58
C ALA A 340 3.96 -20.36 -2.49
N TYR A 341 4.60 -19.45 -1.76
CA TYR A 341 4.11 -18.08 -1.65
C TYR A 341 4.20 -17.33 -2.97
N THR A 342 5.29 -17.53 -3.72
CA THR A 342 5.46 -16.94 -5.04
C THR A 342 4.39 -17.43 -6.01
N LEU A 343 4.11 -18.73 -6.03
CA LEU A 343 3.06 -19.33 -6.83
C LEU A 343 1.69 -18.73 -6.48
N ALA A 344 1.34 -18.70 -5.20
CA ALA A 344 0.09 -18.08 -4.73
C ALA A 344 -0.03 -16.62 -5.18
N ARG A 345 1.04 -15.82 -5.07
CA ARG A 345 1.05 -14.43 -5.56
C ARG A 345 0.85 -14.33 -7.07
N GLN A 346 1.45 -15.22 -7.86
CA GLN A 346 1.27 -15.21 -9.31
C GLN A 346 -0.17 -15.59 -9.70
N LEU A 347 -0.79 -16.52 -8.99
CA LEU A 347 -2.19 -16.90 -9.21
C LEU A 347 -3.15 -15.75 -8.87
N LEU A 348 -2.83 -14.96 -7.84
CA LEU A 348 -3.61 -13.78 -7.45
C LEU A 348 -3.34 -12.53 -8.30
N PHE A 349 -2.23 -12.49 -9.04
CA PHE A 349 -1.81 -11.33 -9.83
C PHE A 349 -2.89 -10.78 -10.79
N PRO A 350 -3.67 -11.59 -11.53
CA PRO A 350 -4.72 -11.09 -12.42
C PRO A 350 -5.82 -10.26 -11.73
N LEU A 351 -5.95 -10.38 -10.41
CA LEU A 351 -6.90 -9.63 -9.59
C LEU A 351 -6.38 -8.24 -9.18
N ARG A 352 -5.09 -7.95 -9.40
CA ARG A 352 -4.45 -6.67 -9.05
C ARG A 352 -4.78 -5.58 -10.08
N ALA A 353 -4.84 -4.33 -9.60
CA ALA A 353 -5.11 -3.17 -10.46
C ALA A 353 -3.95 -2.83 -11.43
N VAL A 354 -2.73 -3.25 -11.09
CA VAL A 354 -1.53 -2.96 -11.89
C VAL A 354 -1.49 -3.87 -13.13
N SER A 355 -1.34 -3.25 -14.29
CA SER A 355 -1.21 -3.95 -15.58
C SER A 355 0.11 -4.72 -15.69
N ARG A 356 0.08 -5.81 -16.47
CA ARG A 356 1.26 -6.63 -16.77
C ARG A 356 2.27 -5.83 -17.59
N HIS A 357 3.53 -5.80 -17.17
CA HIS A 357 4.63 -5.21 -17.95
C HIS A 357 5.23 -6.17 -18.98
N THR A 358 5.15 -7.48 -18.75
CA THR A 358 5.71 -8.52 -19.64
C THR A 358 4.65 -9.55 -20.01
N SER A 359 4.62 -9.94 -21.29
CA SER A 359 3.63 -10.91 -21.81
C SER A 359 3.88 -12.33 -21.28
N HIS A 360 5.16 -12.75 -21.21
CA HIS A 360 5.55 -14.12 -20.87
C HIS A 360 6.02 -14.31 -19.42
N GLY A 361 6.44 -13.24 -18.74
CA GLY A 361 7.08 -13.32 -17.41
C GLY A 361 6.19 -14.01 -16.37
N TRP A 362 4.89 -13.71 -16.37
CA TRP A 362 3.93 -14.33 -15.44
C TRP A 362 3.85 -15.86 -15.59
N ARG A 363 3.77 -16.37 -16.82
CA ARG A 363 3.71 -17.82 -17.08
C ARG A 363 5.00 -18.50 -16.67
N LEU A 364 6.14 -17.87 -16.96
CA LEU A 364 7.46 -18.38 -16.58
C LEU A 364 7.60 -18.44 -15.06
N THR A 365 7.19 -17.39 -14.33
CA THR A 365 7.27 -17.38 -12.87
C THR A 365 6.34 -18.43 -12.24
N ILE A 366 5.13 -18.64 -12.78
CA ILE A 366 4.25 -19.75 -12.34
C ILE A 366 4.95 -21.09 -12.55
N ALA A 367 5.44 -21.36 -13.76
CA ALA A 367 6.08 -22.63 -14.07
C ALA A 367 7.31 -22.89 -13.18
N ALA A 368 8.17 -21.87 -13.01
CA ALA A 368 9.37 -21.98 -12.18
C ALA A 368 9.03 -22.20 -10.70
N SER A 369 8.07 -21.45 -10.15
CA SER A 369 7.65 -21.61 -8.74
C SER A 369 6.92 -22.93 -8.49
N ALA A 370 6.10 -23.39 -9.42
CA ALA A 370 5.46 -24.70 -9.33
C ALA A 370 6.49 -25.84 -9.42
N ALA A 371 7.45 -25.75 -10.34
CA ALA A 371 8.53 -26.74 -10.46
C ALA A 371 9.41 -26.78 -9.21
N ALA A 372 9.79 -25.61 -8.66
CA ALA A 372 10.55 -25.53 -7.42
C ALA A 372 9.79 -26.15 -6.24
N LEU A 373 8.49 -25.86 -6.10
CA LEU A 373 7.65 -26.43 -5.05
C LEU A 373 7.49 -27.95 -5.20
N LEU A 374 7.30 -28.45 -6.43
CA LEU A 374 7.19 -29.89 -6.67
C LEU A 374 8.52 -30.60 -6.37
N ALA A 375 9.65 -30.03 -6.77
CA ALA A 375 10.96 -30.57 -6.46
C ALA A 375 11.18 -30.64 -4.94
N ASP A 376 10.81 -29.59 -4.21
CA ASP A 376 10.90 -29.55 -2.74
C ASP A 376 10.05 -30.63 -2.07
N ILE A 377 8.78 -30.79 -2.50
CA ILE A 377 7.90 -31.86 -2.00
C ILE A 377 8.47 -33.24 -2.32
N ILE A 378 9.04 -33.45 -3.50
CA ILE A 378 9.64 -34.73 -3.89
C ILE A 378 10.86 -35.02 -3.01
N VAL A 379 11.73 -34.05 -2.78
CA VAL A 379 12.88 -34.20 -1.87
C VAL A 379 12.41 -34.55 -0.47
N ALA A 380 11.40 -33.84 0.05
CA ALA A 380 10.83 -34.11 1.36
C ALA A 380 10.23 -35.52 1.48
N LEU A 381 9.63 -36.07 0.41
CA LEU A 381 9.09 -37.44 0.38
C LEU A 381 10.14 -38.54 0.20
N ILE A 382 11.32 -38.21 -0.33
CA ILE A 382 12.41 -39.17 -0.54
C ILE A 382 13.34 -39.23 0.67
N VAL A 383 13.56 -38.09 1.31
CA VAL A 383 14.52 -37.92 2.42
C VAL A 383 13.84 -38.05 3.79
N GLY A 384 12.56 -37.71 3.90
CA GLY A 384 11.73 -37.89 5.10
C GLY A 384 11.06 -39.26 5.12
#